data_AF-A0A6P1MBK7-F1
#
_entry.id   AF-A0A6P1MBK7-F1
#
_cell.length_a   1.000
_cell.length_b   1.000
_cell.length_c   1.000
_cell.angle_alpha   90.00
_cell.angle_beta   90.00
_cell.angle_gamma   90.00
#
_symmetry.space_group_name_H-M   'P 1'
#
loop_
_entity.id
_entity.type
_entity.pdbx_description
1 polymer ?
#
loop_
_entity_poly.entity_id
_entity_poly.type
_entity_poly.pdbx_seq_one_letter_code
_entity_poly.pdbx_strand_id
1 'polypeptide(L)'
;MKKAKWVLLIIVSLIIILTMGILLYIFVGENSDTKTSQKEVEGMTNVIIQEIDSKIKGDEGSDKLDINSNSEQIASPEGIEAKEQENKNGIAQKQTQNMDGKEKQILSIYDSAFYELQNSANGMVDGLLAGIKSDYSALKANNEASLDKMMKLGASYTKRANALEKQVDSSVSTILDKMESDMANQGISSEKIKAYRQAYEAEYKKQKETRRNAVMSKAKEFM
;
A
#
# COMPACT_ATOMS: atom_id res chain seq x y z
N MET A 1 16.02 28.10 54.02
CA MET A 1 15.82 26.71 53.55
C MET A 1 14.45 26.41 52.93
N LYS A 2 13.33 27.02 53.36
CA LYS A 2 11.99 26.71 52.79
C LYS A 2 11.82 27.12 51.30
N LYS A 3 12.41 28.24 50.89
CA LYS A 3 12.31 28.75 49.50
C LYS A 3 13.02 27.86 48.47
N ALA A 4 14.17 27.28 48.82
CA ALA A 4 14.92 26.38 47.94
C ALA A 4 14.16 25.06 47.66
N LYS A 5 13.44 24.53 48.65
CA LYS A 5 12.61 23.32 48.47
C LYS A 5 11.40 23.56 47.54
N TRP A 6 10.84 24.76 47.57
CA TRP A 6 9.74 25.16 46.68
C TRP A 6 10.20 25.32 45.22
N VAL A 7 11.36 25.94 45.00
CA VAL A 7 11.94 26.05 43.65
C VAL A 7 12.29 24.67 43.08
N LEU A 8 12.82 23.76 43.89
CA LEU A 8 13.11 22.39 43.45
C LEU A 8 11.85 21.63 43.01
N LEU A 9 10.73 21.76 43.75
CA LEU A 9 9.46 21.10 43.41
C LEU A 9 8.87 21.61 42.10
N ILE A 10 8.98 22.91 41.81
CA ILE A 10 8.52 23.49 40.55
C ILE A 10 9.32 22.96 39.36
N ILE A 11 10.64 22.84 39.50
CA ILE A 11 11.51 22.30 38.45
C ILE A 11 11.19 20.83 38.17
N VAL A 12 11.01 20.01 39.21
CA VAL A 12 10.64 18.59 39.06
C VAL A 12 9.26 18.43 38.40
N SER A 13 8.27 19.25 38.79
CA SER A 13 6.94 19.23 38.16
C SER A 13 7.00 19.59 36.68
N LEU A 14 7.83 20.56 36.28
CA LEU A 14 8.01 20.94 34.88
C LEU A 14 8.65 19.80 34.08
N ILE A 15 9.62 19.09 34.63
CA ILE A 15 10.26 17.92 33.98
C ILE A 15 9.24 16.80 33.78
N ILE A 16 8.35 16.55 34.74
CA ILE A 16 7.30 15.52 34.61
C ILE A 16 6.29 15.89 33.52
N ILE A 17 5.86 17.16 33.43
CA ILE A 17 4.92 17.59 32.38
C ILE A 17 5.57 17.50 30.98
N LEU A 18 6.86 17.83 30.87
CA LEU A 18 7.59 17.78 29.60
C LEU A 18 7.80 16.32 29.13
N THR A 19 8.16 15.42 30.04
CA THR A 19 8.31 13.98 29.73
C THR A 19 6.97 13.31 29.41
N MET A 20 5.90 13.69 30.09
CA MET A 20 4.55 13.18 29.85
C MET A 20 3.96 13.71 28.53
N GLY A 21 4.29 14.95 28.13
CA GLY A 21 3.96 15.50 26.82
C GLY A 21 4.67 14.78 25.67
N ILE A 22 5.95 14.41 25.84
CA ILE A 22 6.70 13.62 24.86
C ILE A 22 6.14 12.20 24.75
N LEU A 23 5.80 11.56 25.87
CA LEU A 23 5.16 10.24 25.87
C LEU A 23 3.75 10.27 25.25
N LEU A 24 2.96 11.31 25.51
CA LEU A 24 1.67 11.53 24.86
C LEU A 24 1.82 11.80 23.36
N TYR A 25 2.83 12.55 22.93
CA TYR A 25 3.10 12.77 21.50
C TYR A 25 3.48 11.47 20.78
N ILE A 26 4.33 10.64 21.40
CA ILE A 26 4.69 9.32 20.86
C ILE A 26 3.46 8.39 20.82
N PHE A 27 2.64 8.38 21.86
CA PHE A 27 1.47 7.49 21.96
C PHE A 27 0.27 7.93 21.10
N VAL A 28 0.04 9.24 20.95
CA VAL A 28 -1.05 9.81 20.15
C VAL A 28 -0.67 9.91 18.67
N GLY A 29 0.58 10.26 18.35
CA GLY A 29 1.09 10.30 16.96
C GLY A 29 1.12 8.92 16.29
N GLU A 30 1.29 7.84 17.04
CA GLU A 30 1.23 6.46 16.51
C GLU A 30 -0.17 6.07 15.98
N ASN A 31 -1.24 6.73 16.45
CA ASN A 31 -2.63 6.44 16.07
C ASN A 31 -3.21 7.43 15.05
N SER A 32 -2.62 8.62 14.86
CA SER A 32 -3.06 9.55 13.82
C SER A 32 -2.63 9.07 12.43
N ASP A 33 -1.39 8.61 12.31
CA ASP A 33 -0.82 8.27 11.00
C ASP A 33 -1.50 7.03 10.40
N THR A 34 -1.87 6.05 11.22
CA THR A 34 -2.60 4.85 10.77
C THR A 34 -4.02 5.16 10.29
N LYS A 35 -4.70 6.13 10.91
CA LYS A 35 -6.03 6.60 10.49
C LYS A 35 -5.98 7.41 9.20
N THR A 36 -4.91 8.19 8.99
CA THR A 36 -4.72 8.94 7.74
C THR A 36 -4.50 7.97 6.58
N SER A 37 -3.57 7.01 6.70
CA SER A 37 -3.36 5.98 5.68
C SER A 37 -4.63 5.18 5.40
N GLN A 38 -5.45 4.92 6.43
CA GLN A 38 -6.74 4.25 6.25
C GLN A 38 -7.67 4.98 5.29
N LYS A 39 -7.86 6.28 5.53
CA LYS A 39 -8.74 7.10 4.71
C LYS A 39 -8.22 7.23 3.28
N GLU A 40 -6.90 7.29 3.09
CA GLU A 40 -6.30 7.33 1.76
C GLU A 40 -6.57 6.03 1.00
N VAL A 41 -6.30 4.87 1.60
CA VAL A 41 -6.54 3.56 0.96
C VAL A 41 -8.03 3.33 0.68
N GLU A 42 -8.91 3.65 1.62
CA GLU A 42 -10.37 3.58 1.42
C GLU A 42 -10.83 4.54 0.30
N GLY A 43 -10.33 5.77 0.28
CA GLY A 43 -10.62 6.75 -0.76
C GLY A 43 -10.25 6.25 -2.15
N MET A 44 -9.05 5.70 -2.31
CA MET A 44 -8.59 5.14 -3.58
C MET A 44 -9.39 3.90 -3.99
N THR A 45 -9.74 3.04 -3.03
CA THR A 45 -10.61 1.88 -3.30
C THR A 45 -11.94 2.34 -3.87
N ASN A 46 -12.55 3.38 -3.29
CA ASN A 46 -13.80 3.93 -3.79
C ASN A 46 -13.66 4.52 -5.20
N VAL A 47 -12.55 5.21 -5.51
CA VAL A 47 -12.26 5.72 -6.86
C VAL A 47 -12.13 4.57 -7.86
N ILE A 48 -11.37 3.53 -7.52
CA ILE A 48 -11.20 2.34 -8.37
C ILE A 48 -12.55 1.66 -8.61
N ILE A 49 -13.39 1.49 -7.58
CA ILE A 49 -14.72 0.90 -7.73
C ILE A 49 -15.63 1.75 -8.62
N GLN A 50 -15.60 3.07 -8.47
CA GLN A 50 -16.35 3.98 -9.36
C GLN A 50 -15.87 3.88 -10.81
N GLU A 51 -14.57 3.76 -11.04
CA GLU A 51 -14.00 3.60 -12.37
C GLU A 51 -14.39 2.25 -12.99
N ILE A 52 -14.35 1.16 -12.22
CA ILE A 52 -14.86 -0.16 -12.63
C ILE A 52 -16.33 -0.05 -13.05
N ASP A 53 -17.18 0.55 -12.21
CA ASP A 53 -18.60 0.70 -12.51
C ASP A 53 -18.85 1.56 -13.76
N SER A 54 -18.05 2.60 -13.96
CA SER A 54 -18.12 3.44 -15.16
C SER A 54 -17.72 2.67 -16.41
N LYS A 55 -16.65 1.87 -16.35
CA LYS A 55 -16.17 1.07 -17.49
C LYS A 55 -17.13 -0.05 -17.84
N ILE A 56 -17.72 -0.71 -16.85
CA ILE A 56 -18.70 -1.79 -17.09
C ILE A 56 -20.01 -1.23 -17.67
N LYS A 57 -20.53 -0.11 -17.16
CA LYS A 57 -21.78 0.50 -17.66
C LYS A 57 -21.60 1.23 -18.99
N GLY A 58 -20.43 1.83 -19.22
CA GLY A 58 -20.13 2.58 -20.43
C GLY A 58 -19.98 1.71 -21.67
N ASP A 59 -19.70 0.42 -21.50
CA ASP A 59 -19.37 -0.48 -22.60
C ASP A 59 -20.54 -1.38 -23.04
N GLU A 60 -21.73 -1.24 -22.43
CA GLU A 60 -22.97 -1.85 -22.96
C GLU A 60 -23.43 -1.21 -24.30
N GLY A 61 -22.69 -0.24 -24.83
CA GLY A 61 -23.01 0.49 -26.06
C GLY A 61 -21.93 0.54 -27.15
N SER A 62 -20.77 -0.13 -27.01
CA SER A 62 -19.66 0.00 -27.97
C SER A 62 -19.11 -1.35 -28.44
N ASP A 63 -19.81 -1.98 -29.38
CA ASP A 63 -19.23 -2.98 -30.28
C ASP A 63 -18.09 -2.34 -31.11
N LYS A 64 -16.85 -2.42 -30.59
CA LYS A 64 -15.55 -2.56 -31.30
C LYS A 64 -14.42 -1.94 -30.50
N LEU A 65 -13.49 -2.77 -30.03
CA LEU A 65 -12.10 -2.36 -29.80
C LEU A 65 -11.14 -3.38 -30.40
N ASP A 66 -10.60 -3.02 -31.57
CA ASP A 66 -9.35 -3.55 -32.10
C ASP A 66 -8.20 -3.05 -31.21
N ILE A 67 -7.58 -3.95 -30.44
CA ILE A 67 -6.38 -3.64 -29.66
C ILE A 67 -5.17 -3.90 -30.54
N ASN A 68 -4.64 -2.83 -31.15
CA ASN A 68 -3.32 -2.82 -31.77
C ASN A 68 -2.32 -2.17 -30.79
N SER A 69 -1.62 -3.00 -30.01
CA SER A 69 -0.52 -2.56 -29.14
C SER A 69 0.76 -2.41 -29.95
N ASN A 70 1.12 -1.17 -30.28
CA ASN A 70 2.47 -0.82 -30.72
C ASN A 70 3.08 0.16 -29.71
N SER A 71 4.09 -0.30 -28.97
CA SER A 71 4.81 0.46 -27.94
C SER A 71 6.15 0.92 -28.54
N GLU A 72 6.26 2.19 -28.89
CA GLU A 72 7.54 2.82 -29.23
C GLU A 72 8.34 3.16 -27.97
N GLN A 73 9.62 2.77 -28.00
CA GLN A 73 10.65 3.04 -26.99
C GLN A 73 11.08 4.51 -27.01
N ILE A 74 11.20 5.13 -25.83
CA ILE A 74 12.02 6.31 -25.60
C ILE A 74 12.96 6.02 -24.41
N ALA A 75 14.23 6.37 -24.58
CA ALA A 75 15.37 5.98 -23.76
C ALA A 75 15.68 6.97 -22.60
N SER A 76 16.03 6.40 -21.43
CA SER A 76 17.03 6.77 -20.36
C SER A 76 17.13 8.21 -19.80
N PRO A 77 17.64 8.44 -18.54
CA PRO A 77 18.71 7.68 -17.87
C PRO A 77 18.58 7.35 -16.35
N GLU A 78 19.26 6.25 -16.00
CA GLU A 78 20.04 5.91 -14.78
C GLU A 78 19.58 6.34 -13.38
N GLY A 79 19.32 5.32 -12.52
CA GLY A 79 19.50 5.46 -11.07
C GLY A 79 18.64 4.54 -10.20
N ILE A 80 19.15 3.33 -9.94
CA ILE A 80 18.76 2.30 -8.95
C ILE A 80 18.22 1.02 -9.60
N GLU A 81 19.16 0.08 -9.75
CA GLU A 81 18.91 -1.33 -10.10
C GLU A 81 18.15 -2.02 -8.96
N ALA A 82 16.86 -2.22 -9.16
CA ALA A 82 16.18 -3.45 -8.80
C ALA A 82 15.37 -3.87 -10.03
N LYS A 83 15.67 -5.05 -10.56
CA LYS A 83 14.97 -5.66 -11.69
C LYS A 83 13.49 -5.81 -11.35
N GLU A 84 12.65 -4.96 -11.91
CA GLU A 84 11.19 -5.12 -11.90
C GLU A 84 10.63 -4.81 -13.30
N GLN A 85 11.22 -5.47 -14.30
CA GLN A 85 10.57 -5.70 -15.60
C GLN A 85 10.16 -7.17 -15.66
N GLU A 86 9.19 -7.58 -14.83
CA GLU A 86 8.53 -8.87 -14.99
C GLU A 86 7.08 -8.73 -14.52
N ASN A 87 6.13 -9.16 -15.36
CA ASN A 87 4.66 -9.03 -15.21
C ASN A 87 4.01 -7.65 -15.38
N LYS A 88 4.05 -7.09 -16.60
CA LYS A 88 2.89 -6.30 -17.10
C LYS A 88 1.78 -7.18 -17.69
N ASN A 89 1.96 -8.50 -17.69
CA ASN A 89 0.96 -9.44 -18.21
C ASN A 89 -0.05 -9.75 -17.10
N GLY A 90 -1.17 -9.02 -17.14
CA GLY A 90 -2.33 -9.25 -16.28
C GLY A 90 -2.90 -10.67 -16.42
N ILE A 91 -3.79 -11.03 -15.50
CA ILE A 91 -4.45 -12.34 -15.47
C ILE A 91 -5.19 -12.60 -16.79
N ALA A 92 -5.78 -11.57 -17.41
CA ALA A 92 -6.44 -11.66 -18.71
C ALA A 92 -5.49 -12.15 -19.81
N GLN A 93 -4.24 -11.69 -19.82
CA GLN A 93 -3.25 -12.07 -20.83
C GLN A 93 -2.71 -13.49 -20.60
N LYS A 94 -2.58 -13.91 -19.34
CA LYS A 94 -2.08 -15.23 -18.95
C LYS A 94 -3.06 -16.37 -19.26
N GLN A 95 -4.36 -16.09 -19.40
CA GLN A 95 -5.41 -17.10 -19.60
C GLN A 95 -6.06 -17.07 -21.01
N THR A 96 -5.38 -16.47 -21.99
CA THR A 96 -5.91 -16.17 -23.34
C THR A 96 -6.38 -17.36 -24.19
N GLN A 97 -6.14 -18.61 -23.80
CA GLN A 97 -6.41 -19.75 -24.69
C GLN A 97 -7.88 -20.19 -24.82
N ASN A 98 -8.84 -19.73 -24.01
CA ASN A 98 -10.26 -20.15 -24.11
C ASN A 98 -11.24 -19.13 -23.49
N MET A 99 -11.01 -17.84 -23.74
CA MET A 99 -11.74 -16.76 -23.09
C MET A 99 -12.78 -16.14 -24.03
N ASP A 100 -14.02 -16.01 -23.58
CA ASP A 100 -15.06 -15.28 -24.32
C ASP A 100 -14.73 -13.78 -24.38
N GLY A 101 -15.27 -13.05 -25.36
CA GLY A 101 -15.06 -11.61 -25.52
C GLY A 101 -15.43 -10.82 -24.26
N LYS A 102 -16.58 -11.14 -23.64
CA LYS A 102 -17.04 -10.48 -22.42
C LYS A 102 -16.15 -10.80 -21.21
N GLU A 103 -15.74 -12.06 -21.10
CA GLU A 103 -14.84 -12.53 -20.04
C GLU A 103 -13.48 -11.81 -20.11
N LYS A 104 -12.92 -11.67 -21.31
CA LYS A 104 -11.66 -10.94 -21.55
C LYS A 104 -11.77 -9.46 -21.20
N GLN A 105 -12.88 -8.83 -21.56
CA GLN A 105 -13.13 -7.42 -21.29
C GLN A 105 -13.23 -7.14 -19.79
N ILE A 106 -14.03 -7.92 -19.05
CA ILE A 106 -14.14 -7.80 -17.59
C ILE A 106 -12.77 -7.97 -16.95
N LEU A 107 -12.04 -9.03 -17.30
CA LEU A 107 -10.71 -9.26 -16.75
C LEU A 107 -9.73 -8.13 -17.04
N SER A 108 -9.79 -7.49 -18.22
CA SER A 108 -8.95 -6.33 -18.53
C SER A 108 -9.26 -5.12 -17.65
N ILE A 109 -10.53 -4.89 -17.30
CA ILE A 109 -10.94 -3.83 -16.37
C ILE A 109 -10.35 -4.10 -14.98
N TYR A 110 -10.48 -5.34 -14.51
CA TYR A 110 -9.95 -5.74 -13.20
C TYR A 110 -8.43 -5.78 -13.14
N ASP A 111 -7.75 -6.21 -14.21
CA ASP A 111 -6.29 -6.13 -14.31
C ASP A 111 -5.80 -4.69 -14.12
N SER A 112 -6.50 -3.73 -14.73
CA SER A 112 -6.19 -2.29 -14.59
C SER A 112 -6.42 -1.82 -13.16
N ALA A 113 -7.56 -2.19 -12.55
CA ALA A 113 -7.88 -1.85 -11.16
C ALA A 113 -6.86 -2.40 -10.15
N PHE A 114 -6.42 -3.65 -10.32
CA PHE A 114 -5.39 -4.25 -9.47
C PHE A 114 -4.03 -3.58 -9.66
N TYR A 115 -3.68 -3.20 -10.89
CA TYR A 115 -2.45 -2.48 -11.18
C TYR A 115 -2.43 -1.10 -10.50
N GLU A 116 -3.54 -0.37 -10.54
CA GLU A 116 -3.68 0.93 -9.86
C GLU A 116 -3.56 0.79 -8.33
N LEU A 117 -4.25 -0.19 -7.73
CA LEU A 117 -4.14 -0.48 -6.31
C LEU A 117 -2.70 -0.84 -5.91
N GLN A 118 -2.02 -1.65 -6.73
CA GLN A 118 -0.63 -2.03 -6.49
C GLN A 118 0.31 -0.82 -6.54
N ASN A 119 0.21 0.03 -7.57
CA ASN A 119 1.03 1.22 -7.70
C ASN A 119 0.84 2.16 -6.52
N SER A 120 -0.40 2.33 -6.09
CA SER A 120 -0.73 3.13 -4.92
C SER A 120 -0.11 2.56 -3.64
N ALA A 121 -0.28 1.26 -3.38
CA ALA A 121 0.31 0.59 -2.22
C ALA A 121 1.85 0.69 -2.23
N ASN A 122 2.47 0.54 -3.40
CA ASN A 122 3.92 0.71 -3.57
C ASN A 122 4.35 2.14 -3.25
N GLY A 123 3.66 3.16 -3.77
CA GLY A 123 3.97 4.56 -3.47
C GLY A 123 3.85 4.90 -1.97
N MET A 124 2.88 4.31 -1.27
CA MET A 124 2.74 4.45 0.18
C MET A 124 3.90 3.78 0.94
N VAL A 125 4.35 2.60 0.48
CA VAL A 125 5.55 1.95 1.03
C VAL A 125 6.80 2.79 0.80
N ASP A 126 6.97 3.37 -0.39
CA ASP A 126 8.09 4.27 -0.68
C ASP A 126 8.08 5.49 0.23
N GLY A 127 6.89 6.04 0.52
CA GLY A 127 6.71 7.10 1.52
C GLY A 127 7.18 6.68 2.91
N LEU A 128 6.84 5.47 3.37
CA LEU A 128 7.34 4.92 4.64
C LEU A 128 8.86 4.74 4.62
N LEU A 129 9.44 4.27 3.52
CA LEU A 129 10.88 4.10 3.36
C LEU A 129 11.63 5.44 3.32
N ALA A 130 11.03 6.49 2.76
CA ALA A 130 11.58 7.84 2.80
C ALA A 130 11.51 8.41 4.22
N GLY A 131 10.38 8.23 4.91
CA GLY A 131 10.18 8.67 6.29
C GLY A 131 11.22 8.08 7.24
N ILE A 132 11.42 6.75 7.21
CA ILE A 132 12.37 6.10 8.13
C ILE A 132 13.81 6.59 7.90
N LYS A 133 14.20 6.86 6.65
CA LYS A 133 15.51 7.45 6.31
C LYS A 133 15.65 8.87 6.86
N SER A 134 14.60 9.68 6.74
CA SER A 134 14.56 11.06 7.26
C SER A 134 14.72 11.08 8.78
N ASP A 135 13.89 10.33 9.49
CA ASP A 135 13.90 10.27 10.96
C ASP A 135 15.23 9.75 11.51
N TYR A 136 15.81 8.73 10.85
CA TYR A 136 17.14 8.25 11.17
C TYR A 136 18.21 9.33 11.02
N SER A 137 18.18 10.07 9.91
CA SER A 137 19.14 11.13 9.62
C SER A 137 19.04 12.26 10.66
N ALA A 138 17.82 12.62 11.07
CA ALA A 138 17.59 13.60 12.14
C ALA A 138 18.14 13.12 13.49
N LEU A 139 17.90 11.86 13.86
CA LEU A 139 18.45 11.29 15.09
C LEU A 139 19.98 11.27 15.09
N LYS A 140 20.61 10.99 13.94
CA LYS A 140 22.06 11.09 13.79
C LYS A 140 22.58 12.52 13.93
N ALA A 141 21.96 13.48 13.24
CA ALA A 141 22.37 14.89 13.29
C ALA A 141 22.30 15.47 14.71
N ASN A 142 21.34 15.02 15.50
CA ASN A 142 21.14 15.47 16.89
C ASN A 142 21.96 14.68 17.92
N ASN A 143 22.84 13.74 17.51
CA ASN A 143 23.54 12.81 18.39
C ASN A 143 22.61 11.97 19.28
N GLU A 144 21.40 11.69 18.80
CA GLU A 144 20.36 10.93 19.51
C GLU A 144 20.18 9.51 18.96
N ALA A 145 21.04 9.06 18.03
CA ALA A 145 20.98 7.74 17.40
C ALA A 145 21.45 6.59 18.33
N SER A 146 20.90 6.53 19.54
CA SER A 146 21.11 5.40 20.47
C SER A 146 20.38 4.15 19.97
N LEU A 147 20.91 2.97 20.30
CA LEU A 147 20.35 1.67 19.89
C LEU A 147 18.85 1.55 20.24
N ASP A 148 18.43 1.96 21.45
CA ASP A 148 17.02 1.95 21.86
C ASP A 148 16.13 2.82 20.95
N LYS A 149 16.60 4.02 20.59
CA LYS A 149 15.86 4.92 19.68
C LYS A 149 15.79 4.35 18.26
N MET A 150 16.85 3.71 17.78
CA MET A 150 16.87 3.09 16.46
C MET A 150 15.92 1.87 16.38
N MET A 151 15.93 1.01 17.41
CA MET A 151 14.99 -0.11 17.52
C MET A 151 13.52 0.36 17.55
N LYS A 152 13.22 1.40 18.33
CA LYS A 152 11.88 2.01 18.38
C LYS A 152 11.45 2.59 17.03
N LEU A 153 12.37 3.22 16.32
CA LEU A 153 12.12 3.74 14.97
C LEU A 153 11.77 2.59 14.00
N GLY A 154 12.58 1.55 13.93
CA GLY A 154 12.32 0.37 13.10
C GLY A 154 10.98 -0.31 13.42
N ALA A 155 10.67 -0.49 14.71
CA ALA A 155 9.41 -1.06 15.16
C ALA A 155 8.19 -0.21 14.75
N SER A 156 8.27 1.13 14.89
CA SER A 156 7.21 2.06 14.50
C SER A 156 6.88 1.96 13.01
N TYR A 157 7.89 2.00 12.14
CA TYR A 157 7.68 1.88 10.69
C TYR A 157 7.19 0.49 10.27
N THR A 158 7.64 -0.57 10.93
CA THR A 158 7.10 -1.92 10.72
C THR A 158 5.62 -2.00 11.08
N LYS A 159 5.20 -1.36 12.18
CA LYS A 159 3.79 -1.28 12.58
C LYS A 159 2.95 -0.53 11.56
N ARG A 160 3.44 0.61 11.05
CA ARG A 160 2.78 1.41 10.00
C ARG A 160 2.62 0.61 8.71
N ALA A 161 3.67 -0.07 8.26
CA ALA A 161 3.59 -0.91 7.07
C ALA A 161 2.60 -2.06 7.25
N ASN A 162 2.55 -2.71 8.41
CA ASN A 162 1.54 -3.74 8.68
C ASN A 162 0.11 -3.19 8.69
N ALA A 163 -0.10 -1.95 9.14
CA ALA A 163 -1.41 -1.31 9.09
C ALA A 163 -1.82 -1.00 7.65
N LEU A 164 -0.90 -0.46 6.85
CA LEU A 164 -1.07 -0.24 5.41
C LEU A 164 -1.45 -1.54 4.69
N GLU A 165 -0.69 -2.62 4.89
CA GLU A 165 -0.97 -3.91 4.22
C GLU A 165 -2.33 -4.48 4.60
N LYS A 166 -2.80 -4.30 5.85
CA LYS A 166 -4.15 -4.72 6.25
C LYS A 166 -5.24 -3.95 5.50
N GLN A 167 -5.00 -2.68 5.19
CA GLN A 167 -5.94 -1.86 4.44
C GLN A 167 -5.95 -2.28 2.98
N VAL A 168 -4.78 -2.50 2.39
CA VAL A 168 -4.66 -3.03 1.03
C VAL A 168 -5.31 -4.41 0.92
N ASP A 169 -5.15 -5.29 1.93
CA ASP A 169 -5.85 -6.59 1.99
C ASP A 169 -7.38 -6.41 1.88
N SER A 170 -7.93 -5.44 2.61
CA SER A 170 -9.36 -5.14 2.58
C SER A 170 -9.81 -4.63 1.22
N SER A 171 -9.03 -3.76 0.58
CA SER A 171 -9.28 -3.24 -0.76
C SER A 171 -9.25 -4.34 -1.81
N VAL A 172 -8.27 -5.25 -1.74
CA VAL A 172 -8.18 -6.42 -2.61
C VAL A 172 -9.42 -7.30 -2.47
N SER A 173 -9.83 -7.61 -1.24
CA SER A 173 -11.06 -8.39 -1.01
C SER A 173 -12.27 -7.71 -1.65
N THR A 174 -12.42 -6.40 -1.46
CA THR A 174 -13.53 -5.62 -2.01
C THR A 174 -13.56 -5.66 -3.55
N ILE A 175 -12.40 -5.48 -4.20
CA ILE A 175 -12.29 -5.55 -5.66
C ILE A 175 -12.59 -6.96 -6.16
N LEU A 176 -12.09 -8.01 -5.50
CA LEU A 176 -12.37 -9.40 -5.85
C LEU A 176 -13.86 -9.72 -5.73
N ASP A 177 -14.51 -9.29 -4.64
CA ASP A 177 -15.95 -9.53 -4.43
C ASP A 177 -16.79 -8.85 -5.51
N LYS A 178 -16.40 -7.62 -5.90
CA LYS A 178 -17.03 -6.91 -7.02
C LYS A 178 -16.81 -7.62 -8.36
N MET A 179 -15.61 -8.14 -8.60
CA MET A 179 -15.27 -8.93 -9.79
C MET A 179 -16.14 -10.16 -9.92
N GLU A 180 -16.30 -10.93 -8.84
CA GLU A 180 -17.15 -12.12 -8.85
C GLU A 180 -18.59 -11.77 -9.17
N SER A 181 -19.12 -10.69 -8.56
CA SER A 181 -20.48 -10.21 -8.84
C SER A 181 -20.65 -9.83 -10.30
N ASP A 182 -19.73 -9.05 -10.87
CA ASP A 182 -19.82 -8.59 -12.25
C ASP A 182 -19.69 -9.75 -13.25
N MET A 183 -18.80 -10.71 -12.99
CA MET A 183 -18.65 -11.90 -13.81
C MET A 183 -19.89 -12.80 -13.75
N ALA A 184 -20.46 -13.01 -12.56
CA ALA A 184 -21.67 -13.81 -12.38
C ALA A 184 -22.88 -13.18 -13.11
N ASN A 185 -23.01 -11.85 -13.06
CA ASN A 185 -24.05 -11.11 -13.78
C ASN A 185 -23.94 -11.26 -15.31
N GLN A 186 -22.74 -11.56 -15.81
CA GLN A 186 -22.47 -11.81 -17.23
C GLN A 186 -22.56 -13.29 -17.61
N GLY A 187 -23.00 -14.15 -16.68
CA GLY A 187 -23.22 -15.58 -16.91
C GLY A 187 -21.95 -16.43 -16.90
N ILE A 188 -20.83 -15.90 -16.40
CA ILE A 188 -19.58 -16.66 -16.26
C ILE A 188 -19.76 -17.71 -15.15
N SER A 189 -19.27 -18.93 -15.39
CA SER A 189 -19.43 -20.02 -14.43
C SER A 189 -18.68 -19.77 -13.12
N SER A 190 -19.26 -20.23 -12.01
CA SER A 190 -18.65 -20.12 -10.67
C SER A 190 -17.26 -20.76 -10.60
N GLU A 191 -17.02 -21.81 -11.38
CA GLU A 191 -15.73 -22.49 -11.48
C GLU A 191 -14.65 -21.57 -12.08
N LYS A 192 -14.98 -20.88 -13.17
CA LYS A 192 -14.08 -19.89 -13.80
C LYS A 192 -13.85 -18.70 -12.89
N ILE A 193 -14.91 -18.16 -12.29
CA ILE A 193 -14.82 -17.05 -11.33
C ILE A 193 -13.86 -17.38 -10.18
N LYS A 194 -14.01 -18.57 -9.59
CA LYS A 194 -13.11 -19.05 -8.53
C LYS A 194 -11.67 -19.17 -9.00
N ALA A 195 -11.43 -19.66 -10.21
CA ALA A 195 -10.09 -19.74 -10.78
C ALA A 195 -9.46 -18.36 -10.96
N TYR A 196 -10.24 -17.36 -11.43
CA TYR A 196 -9.77 -15.98 -11.55
C TYR A 196 -9.44 -15.36 -10.20
N ARG A 197 -10.33 -15.51 -9.20
CA ARG A 197 -10.06 -15.04 -7.83
C ARG A 197 -8.74 -15.60 -7.31
N GLN A 198 -8.54 -16.91 -7.42
CA GLN A 198 -7.32 -17.57 -6.95
C GLN A 198 -6.06 -17.05 -7.67
N ALA A 199 -6.16 -16.77 -8.97
CA ALA A 199 -5.06 -16.22 -9.74
C ALA A 199 -4.67 -14.80 -9.28
N TYR A 200 -5.66 -13.93 -9.04
CA TYR A 200 -5.41 -12.59 -8.50
C TYR A 200 -4.88 -12.63 -7.07
N GLU A 201 -5.43 -13.48 -6.20
CA GLU A 201 -4.93 -13.66 -4.83
C GLU A 201 -3.47 -14.12 -4.81
N ALA A 202 -3.10 -15.06 -5.70
CA ALA A 202 -1.74 -15.54 -5.82
C ALA A 202 -0.76 -14.44 -6.27
N GLU A 203 -1.15 -13.63 -7.24
CA GLU A 203 -0.32 -12.50 -7.69
C GLU A 203 -0.21 -11.42 -6.61
N TYR A 204 -1.33 -11.07 -5.98
CA TYR A 204 -1.34 -10.11 -4.86
C TYR A 204 -0.43 -10.56 -3.71
N LYS A 205 -0.46 -11.84 -3.35
CA LYS A 205 0.38 -12.37 -2.27
C LYS A 205 1.87 -12.17 -2.53
N LYS A 206 2.33 -12.38 -3.78
CA LYS A 206 3.72 -12.11 -4.15
C LYS A 206 4.07 -10.64 -3.94
N GLN A 207 3.22 -9.74 -4.42
CA GLN A 207 3.44 -8.30 -4.31
C GLN A 207 3.44 -7.82 -2.85
N LYS A 208 2.54 -8.36 -2.03
CA LYS A 208 2.51 -8.14 -0.59
C LYS A 208 3.81 -8.57 0.10
N GLU A 209 4.33 -9.75 -0.26
CA GLU A 209 5.59 -10.24 0.30
C GLU A 209 6.76 -9.33 -0.09
N THR A 210 6.83 -8.88 -1.35
CA THR A 210 7.84 -7.91 -1.82
C THR A 210 7.81 -6.63 -1.01
N ARG A 211 6.64 -5.99 -0.86
CA ARG A 211 6.48 -4.75 -0.08
C ARG A 211 6.88 -4.93 1.38
N ARG A 212 6.42 -6.01 2.04
CA ARG A 212 6.77 -6.30 3.44
C ARG A 212 8.27 -6.51 3.61
N ASN A 213 8.91 -7.19 2.67
CA ASN A 213 10.34 -7.42 2.70
C ASN A 213 11.13 -6.12 2.51
N ALA A 214 10.66 -5.20 1.66
CA ALA A 214 11.30 -3.90 1.47
C ALA A 214 11.34 -3.09 2.78
N VAL A 215 10.19 -2.95 3.47
CA VAL A 215 10.13 -2.23 4.74
C VAL A 215 10.94 -2.94 5.83
N MET A 216 10.82 -4.27 5.95
CA MET A 216 11.54 -5.03 6.96
C MET A 216 13.06 -4.97 6.74
N SER A 217 13.53 -5.09 5.51
CA SER A 217 14.94 -4.97 5.17
C SER A 217 15.48 -3.61 5.60
N LYS A 218 14.73 -2.54 5.28
CA LYS A 218 15.11 -1.19 5.69
C LYS A 218 15.08 -1.02 7.21
N ALA A 219 14.07 -1.56 7.89
CA ALA A 219 13.97 -1.50 9.34
C ALA A 219 15.14 -2.21 10.04
N LYS A 220 15.61 -3.34 9.48
CA LYS A 220 16.76 -4.10 10.01
C LYS A 220 18.08 -3.35 9.91
N GLU A 221 18.26 -2.43 8.96
CA GLU A 221 19.46 -1.58 8.92
C GLU A 221 19.60 -0.69 10.17
N PHE A 222 18.51 -0.53 10.94
CA PHE A 222 18.44 0.29 12.14
C PHE A 222 18.34 -0.53 13.43
N MET A 223 18.41 -1.86 13.37
CA MET A 223 18.39 -2.76 14.53
C MET A 223 19.78 -3.34 14.78
#